data_AF-A0A7W5T8P4-F1
#
_entry.id   AF-A0A7W5T8P4-F1
#
_cell.length_a   1.000
_cell.length_b   1.000
_cell.length_c   1.000
_cell.angle_alpha   90.00
_cell.angle_beta   90.00
_cell.angle_gamma   90.00
#
_symmetry.space_group_name_H-M   'P 1'
#
loop_
_entity.id
_entity.type
_entity.pdbx_description
1 polymer ?
#
loop_
_entity_poly.entity_id
_entity_poly.type
_entity_poly.pdbx_seq_one_letter_code
_entity_poly.pdbx_strand_id
1 'polypeptide(L)'
;MVAIAQPALAAEPVGQAVVIKTEVTGQSGPIEVDSSVHRNERIKTSPSGLGQFLFRDGTKLAVGWGSSVVIDKYVFDDSQSVKKLTIRAAKGTFRWVSGSSNSSAYQILTPAGTIGVRGTAFDFYVGPDGTTAVVLLNGAARFCGPGGCRQLQQRCDCVVAKPNGNMSAARRVDPSILDTLGNPRALPFLSGNQRLSGGIGMIGGCNMASAAPERKDRKPPPPAIAPVPQRQDPPQRRAEPQKERPNKPDMPHHANPHHDRPHHDRPDHDKPDHDRSHHDRPDRPDKHDGHDDHDRPGHHDQHHGNDQDHQGHDRDHDGDRDHDRDRHHNRGGSFNHNR
;
A
#
# COMPACT_ATOMS: atom_id res chain seq x y z
N MET A 1 43.02 -9.69 -18.15
CA MET A 1 41.71 -10.32 -17.82
C MET A 1 40.63 -9.31 -18.09
N VAL A 2 39.76 -9.57 -19.07
CA VAL A 2 38.59 -8.71 -19.35
C VAL A 2 37.44 -9.20 -18.47
N ALA A 3 36.96 -8.35 -17.58
CA ALA A 3 35.80 -8.63 -16.75
C ALA A 3 34.54 -8.52 -17.63
N ILE A 4 33.90 -9.66 -17.90
CA ILE A 4 32.59 -9.68 -18.58
C ILE A 4 31.54 -9.34 -17.53
N ALA A 5 30.97 -8.14 -17.62
CA ALA A 5 29.79 -7.77 -16.84
C ALA A 5 28.61 -8.65 -17.29
N GLN A 6 28.16 -9.54 -16.43
CA GLN A 6 26.94 -10.31 -16.68
C GLN A 6 25.75 -9.36 -16.60
N PRO A 7 24.82 -9.36 -17.58
CA PRO A 7 23.61 -8.59 -17.48
C PRO A 7 22.81 -9.11 -16.28
N ALA A 8 22.55 -8.24 -15.30
CA ALA A 8 21.61 -8.54 -14.24
C ALA A 8 20.24 -8.76 -14.89
N LEU A 9 19.76 -10.01 -14.91
CA LEU A 9 18.40 -10.31 -15.32
C LEU A 9 17.46 -9.53 -14.40
N ALA A 10 16.79 -8.51 -14.95
CA ALA A 10 15.75 -7.79 -14.25
C ALA A 10 14.69 -8.79 -13.77
N ALA A 11 14.30 -8.69 -12.50
CA ALA A 11 13.28 -9.58 -11.95
C ALA A 11 11.99 -9.45 -12.77
N GLU A 12 11.36 -10.57 -13.10
CA GLU A 12 10.17 -10.57 -13.95
C GLU A 12 9.01 -9.82 -13.27
N PRO A 13 8.30 -8.91 -13.97
CA PRO A 13 7.11 -8.26 -13.44
C PRO A 13 5.96 -9.26 -13.33
N VAL A 14 5.33 -9.29 -12.15
CA VAL A 14 4.24 -10.21 -11.79
C VAL A 14 2.91 -9.49 -11.61
N GLY A 15 2.94 -8.16 -11.54
CA GLY A 15 1.77 -7.32 -11.37
C GLY A 15 2.12 -5.83 -11.41
N GLN A 16 1.17 -5.00 -11.01
CA GLN A 16 1.27 -3.56 -11.06
C GLN A 16 0.57 -2.91 -9.86
N ALA A 17 1.10 -1.78 -9.41
CA ALA A 17 0.43 -0.88 -8.46
C ALA A 17 -0.69 -0.10 -9.16
N VAL A 18 -1.94 -0.26 -8.71
CA VAL A 18 -3.10 0.43 -9.30
C VAL A 18 -3.60 1.59 -8.44
N VAL A 19 -3.30 1.58 -7.14
CA VAL A 19 -3.57 2.72 -6.24
C VAL A 19 -2.49 2.79 -5.19
N ILE A 20 -1.95 4.00 -4.99
CA ILE A 20 -1.01 4.33 -3.92
C ILE A 20 -1.57 5.52 -3.16
N LYS A 21 -1.58 5.46 -1.83
CA LYS A 21 -1.92 6.60 -0.95
C LYS A 21 -0.84 6.77 0.10
N THR A 22 -0.41 8.02 0.27
CA THR A 22 0.72 8.41 1.13
C THR A 22 2.01 7.74 0.67
N GLU A 23 2.58 6.80 1.42
CA GLU A 23 3.88 6.21 1.10
C GLU A 23 3.81 4.69 1.09
N VAL A 24 4.31 4.13 -0.01
CA VAL A 24 4.52 2.71 -0.25
C VAL A 24 5.91 2.53 -0.84
N THR A 25 6.70 1.64 -0.28
CA THR A 25 8.08 1.37 -0.72
C THR A 25 8.23 -0.09 -1.11
N GLY A 26 8.94 -0.31 -2.22
CA GLY A 26 9.44 -1.58 -2.68
C GLY A 26 10.91 -1.76 -2.33
N GLN A 27 11.53 -2.79 -2.91
CA GLN A 27 12.94 -3.09 -2.79
C GLN A 27 13.82 -2.08 -3.53
N SER A 28 13.32 -1.49 -4.63
CA SER A 28 14.04 -0.51 -5.45
C SER A 28 13.74 0.96 -5.12
N GLY A 29 12.95 1.23 -4.08
CA GLY A 29 12.55 2.59 -3.69
C GLY A 29 11.03 2.77 -3.60
N PRO A 30 10.53 4.02 -3.70
CA PRO A 30 9.09 4.30 -3.70
C PRO A 30 8.35 3.54 -4.81
N ILE A 31 7.16 3.05 -4.49
CA ILE A 31 6.21 2.47 -5.45
C ILE A 31 5.13 3.52 -5.70
N GLU A 32 5.03 3.96 -6.94
CA GLU A 32 3.98 4.86 -7.43
C GLU A 32 2.92 4.09 -8.20
N VAL A 33 1.80 4.75 -8.50
CA VAL A 33 0.80 4.18 -9.44
C VAL A 33 1.49 3.81 -10.76
N ASP A 34 1.03 2.71 -11.34
CA ASP A 34 1.56 2.08 -12.55
C ASP A 34 2.95 1.43 -12.43
N SER A 35 3.60 1.52 -11.26
CA SER A 35 4.86 0.81 -11.00
C SER A 35 4.67 -0.70 -11.12
N SER A 36 5.60 -1.36 -11.82
CA SER A 36 5.64 -2.82 -11.88
C SER A 36 6.01 -3.41 -10.52
N VAL A 37 5.31 -4.47 -10.14
CA VAL A 37 5.63 -5.31 -8.98
C VAL A 37 6.34 -6.55 -9.49
N HIS A 38 7.49 -6.87 -8.90
CA HIS A 38 8.32 -7.98 -9.34
C HIS A 38 8.20 -9.20 -8.43
N ARG A 39 8.68 -10.34 -8.92
CA ARG A 39 8.90 -11.50 -8.04
C ARG A 39 9.93 -11.16 -6.96
N ASN A 40 9.74 -11.67 -5.75
CA ASN A 40 10.49 -11.37 -4.53
C ASN A 40 10.37 -9.93 -4.02
N GLU A 41 9.47 -9.12 -4.60
CA GLU A 41 9.27 -7.73 -4.19
C GLU A 41 8.82 -7.65 -2.73
N ARG A 42 9.55 -6.86 -1.92
CA ARG A 42 9.16 -6.54 -0.55
C ARG A 42 8.46 -5.20 -0.52
N ILE A 43 7.17 -5.23 -0.29
CA ILE A 43 6.32 -4.05 -0.19
C ILE A 43 6.16 -3.66 1.28
N LYS A 44 6.36 -2.38 1.60
CA LYS A 44 6.09 -1.78 2.90
C LYS A 44 5.20 -0.56 2.74
N THR A 45 4.31 -0.33 3.69
CA THR A 45 3.49 0.88 3.76
C THR A 45 3.79 1.67 5.02
N SER A 46 3.70 2.98 4.94
CA SER A 46 3.81 3.86 6.11
C SER A 46 2.61 3.69 7.07
N PRO A 47 2.62 4.28 8.28
CA PRO A 47 1.50 4.19 9.24
C PRO A 47 0.14 4.70 8.73
N SER A 48 0.11 5.44 7.61
CA SER A 48 -1.13 5.84 6.90
C SER A 48 -1.21 5.29 5.46
N GLY A 49 -0.23 4.49 5.05
CA GLY A 49 -0.07 3.94 3.71
C GLY A 49 -1.19 3.02 3.26
N LEU A 50 -1.50 3.09 1.96
CA LEU A 50 -2.32 2.12 1.25
C LEU A 50 -1.71 1.85 -0.12
N GLY A 51 -1.42 0.59 -0.41
CA GLY A 51 -1.18 0.11 -1.77
C GLY A 51 -2.28 -0.84 -2.22
N GLN A 52 -2.74 -0.73 -3.46
CA GLN A 52 -3.57 -1.74 -4.12
C GLN A 52 -2.84 -2.21 -5.37
N PHE A 53 -2.74 -3.53 -5.50
CA PHE A 53 -1.96 -4.20 -6.54
C PHE A 53 -2.83 -5.16 -7.33
N LEU A 54 -2.61 -5.20 -8.64
CA LEU A 54 -3.23 -6.12 -9.57
C LEU A 54 -2.14 -7.04 -10.15
N PHE A 55 -2.28 -8.34 -9.95
CA PHE A 55 -1.39 -9.33 -10.56
C PHE A 55 -1.90 -9.78 -11.92
N ARG A 56 -1.01 -10.38 -12.71
CA ARG A 56 -1.29 -10.80 -14.10
C ARG A 56 -2.49 -11.74 -14.24
N ASP A 57 -2.75 -12.60 -13.26
CA ASP A 57 -3.90 -13.51 -13.26
C ASP A 57 -5.21 -12.90 -12.77
N GLY A 58 -5.22 -11.58 -12.51
CA GLY A 58 -6.38 -10.83 -12.01
C GLY A 58 -6.53 -10.82 -10.49
N THR A 59 -5.61 -11.48 -9.76
CA THR A 59 -5.54 -11.42 -8.30
C THR A 59 -5.35 -9.98 -7.85
N LYS A 60 -6.03 -9.58 -6.77
CA LYS A 60 -5.91 -8.24 -6.19
C LYS A 60 -5.45 -8.35 -4.74
N LEU A 61 -4.48 -7.53 -4.39
CA LEU A 61 -3.97 -7.40 -3.03
C LEU A 61 -4.01 -5.95 -2.60
N ALA A 62 -4.76 -5.65 -1.54
CA ALA A 62 -4.59 -4.39 -0.82
C ALA A 62 -3.64 -4.59 0.36
N VAL A 63 -2.74 -3.63 0.54
CA VAL A 63 -1.75 -3.56 1.62
C VAL A 63 -2.03 -2.25 2.37
N GLY A 64 -2.64 -2.34 3.55
CA GLY A 64 -3.05 -1.19 4.35
C GLY A 64 -1.95 -0.67 5.25
N TRP A 65 -2.30 0.15 6.24
CA TRP A 65 -1.33 0.88 7.07
C TRP A 65 -0.25 0.00 7.73
N GLY A 66 0.98 0.51 7.82
CA GLY A 66 2.06 -0.06 8.61
C GLY A 66 2.43 -1.51 8.27
N SER A 67 2.13 -1.95 7.06
CA SER A 67 2.23 -3.32 6.61
C SER A 67 3.60 -3.64 6.02
N SER A 68 3.97 -4.92 6.05
CA SER A 68 5.12 -5.45 5.34
C SER A 68 4.79 -6.83 4.78
N VAL A 69 4.95 -6.97 3.46
CA VAL A 69 4.61 -8.19 2.71
C VAL A 69 5.65 -8.45 1.63
N VAL A 70 5.90 -9.72 1.34
CA VAL A 70 6.79 -10.15 0.25
C VAL A 70 5.99 -10.98 -0.74
N ILE A 71 6.15 -10.65 -2.03
CA ILE A 71 5.64 -11.44 -3.15
C ILE A 71 6.69 -12.52 -3.49
N ASP A 72 6.81 -13.54 -2.66
CA ASP A 72 7.93 -14.49 -2.67
C ASP A 72 7.97 -15.33 -3.96
N LYS A 73 7.00 -16.22 -4.14
CA LYS A 73 6.97 -17.12 -5.30
C LYS A 73 5.82 -16.71 -6.19
N TYR A 74 6.14 -16.42 -7.45
CA TYR A 74 5.17 -16.23 -8.50
C TYR A 74 5.65 -17.04 -9.70
N VAL A 75 5.01 -18.17 -9.95
CA VAL A 75 5.39 -19.13 -10.99
C VAL A 75 4.23 -19.28 -11.95
N PHE A 76 4.46 -18.94 -13.21
CA PHE A 76 3.49 -19.09 -14.29
C PHE A 76 3.51 -20.50 -14.87
N ASP A 77 2.41 -20.89 -15.51
CA ASP A 77 2.42 -21.86 -16.58
C ASP A 77 2.49 -21.16 -17.95
N ASP A 78 2.64 -21.96 -19.01
CA ASP A 78 2.75 -21.47 -20.38
C ASP A 78 1.46 -20.80 -20.89
N SER A 79 0.37 -20.83 -20.11
CA SER A 79 -0.96 -20.29 -20.41
C SER A 79 -1.30 -19.02 -19.63
N GLN A 80 -0.32 -18.34 -19.05
CA GLN A 80 -0.49 -17.15 -18.18
C GLN A 80 -1.27 -17.44 -16.88
N SER A 81 -1.54 -18.70 -16.57
CA SER A 81 -2.12 -19.12 -15.30
C SER A 81 -1.00 -19.27 -14.27
N VAL A 82 -1.31 -19.03 -13.00
CA VAL A 82 -0.32 -19.14 -11.93
C VAL A 82 -0.32 -20.55 -11.38
N LYS A 83 0.82 -21.24 -11.48
CA LYS A 83 1.05 -22.53 -10.81
C LYS A 83 1.25 -22.35 -9.31
N LYS A 84 1.92 -21.26 -8.92
CA LYS A 84 2.18 -20.97 -7.50
C LYS A 84 2.35 -19.48 -7.24
N LEU A 85 1.54 -18.94 -6.34
CA LEU A 85 1.66 -17.62 -5.75
C LEU A 85 1.76 -17.74 -4.23
N THR A 86 2.93 -17.42 -3.69
CA THR A 86 3.18 -17.36 -2.25
C THR A 86 3.38 -15.92 -1.81
N ILE A 87 2.48 -15.45 -0.95
CA ILE A 87 2.57 -14.17 -0.27
C ILE A 87 3.10 -14.42 1.15
N ARG A 88 4.10 -13.66 1.60
CA ARG A 88 4.56 -13.69 3.00
C ARG A 88 4.21 -12.39 3.67
N ALA A 89 3.20 -12.40 4.54
CA ALA A 89 2.79 -11.23 5.29
C ALA A 89 3.46 -11.25 6.67
N ALA A 90 4.38 -10.32 6.91
CA ALA A 90 5.10 -10.22 8.17
C ALA A 90 4.28 -9.48 9.24
N LYS A 91 3.62 -8.39 8.84
CA LYS A 91 2.75 -7.57 9.70
C LYS A 91 1.83 -6.69 8.87
N GLY A 92 0.74 -6.23 9.47
CA GLY A 92 -0.14 -5.21 8.92
C GLY A 92 -1.51 -5.73 8.51
N THR A 93 -2.18 -5.00 7.62
CA THR A 93 -3.58 -5.22 7.22
C THR A 93 -3.68 -5.44 5.73
N PHE A 94 -4.49 -6.42 5.34
CA PHE A 94 -4.52 -6.87 3.95
C PHE A 94 -5.93 -7.24 3.51
N ARG A 95 -6.25 -6.97 2.24
CA ARG A 95 -7.40 -7.58 1.55
C ARG A 95 -6.90 -8.40 0.39
N TRP A 96 -7.36 -9.64 0.32
CA TRP A 96 -7.09 -10.56 -0.77
C TRP A 96 -8.33 -10.77 -1.62
N VAL A 97 -8.16 -10.82 -2.93
CA VAL A 97 -9.16 -11.27 -3.90
C VAL A 97 -8.47 -12.18 -4.90
N SER A 98 -8.91 -13.44 -4.96
CA SER A 98 -8.32 -14.43 -5.86
C SER A 98 -8.51 -14.03 -7.33
N GLY A 99 -7.51 -14.35 -8.16
CA GLY A 99 -7.59 -14.24 -9.61
C GLY A 99 -8.20 -15.47 -10.27
N SER A 100 -7.87 -15.66 -11.54
CA SER A 100 -8.39 -16.72 -12.42
C SER A 100 -7.65 -18.06 -12.30
N SER A 101 -6.52 -18.10 -11.59
CA SER A 101 -5.72 -19.32 -11.45
C SER A 101 -6.38 -20.34 -10.50
N ASN A 102 -5.93 -21.58 -10.56
CA ASN A 102 -6.42 -22.63 -9.66
C ASN A 102 -6.23 -22.21 -8.20
N SER A 103 -7.25 -22.41 -7.36
CA SER A 103 -7.21 -22.05 -5.93
C SER A 103 -6.01 -22.64 -5.18
N SER A 104 -5.58 -23.86 -5.54
CA SER A 104 -4.42 -24.51 -4.93
C SER A 104 -3.08 -23.82 -5.22
N ALA A 105 -3.03 -22.94 -6.22
CA ALA A 105 -1.84 -22.15 -6.54
C ALA A 105 -1.53 -21.10 -5.45
N TYR A 106 -2.54 -20.67 -4.70
CA TYR A 106 -2.46 -19.52 -3.82
C TYR A 106 -2.20 -19.92 -2.36
N GLN A 107 -1.15 -19.35 -1.77
CA GLN A 107 -0.81 -19.54 -0.37
C GLN A 107 -0.35 -18.22 0.26
N ILE A 108 -0.87 -17.90 1.45
CA ILE A 108 -0.39 -16.77 2.25
C ILE A 108 0.24 -17.32 3.53
N LEU A 109 1.48 -16.93 3.79
CA LEU A 109 2.24 -17.29 4.97
C LEU A 109 2.24 -16.11 5.95
N THR A 110 1.94 -16.41 7.21
CA THR A 110 2.04 -15.48 8.34
C THR A 110 2.83 -16.14 9.48
N PRO A 111 3.28 -15.39 10.50
CA PRO A 111 3.96 -15.99 11.65
C PRO A 111 3.10 -17.03 12.40
N ALA A 112 1.77 -16.91 12.38
CA ALA A 112 0.88 -17.86 13.04
C ALA A 112 0.53 -19.10 12.20
N GLY A 113 0.80 -19.09 10.90
CA GLY A 113 0.47 -20.21 10.03
C GLY A 113 0.27 -19.85 8.56
N THR A 114 -0.44 -20.72 7.87
CA THR A 114 -0.73 -20.63 6.44
C THR A 114 -2.21 -20.43 6.20
N ILE A 115 -2.54 -19.48 5.32
CA ILE A 115 -3.86 -19.33 4.70
C ILE A 115 -3.82 -20.01 3.33
N GLY A 116 -4.58 -21.10 3.20
CA GLY A 116 -4.93 -21.69 1.91
C GLY A 116 -6.16 -20.99 1.35
N VAL A 117 -6.02 -20.46 0.13
CA VAL A 117 -7.05 -19.68 -0.55
C VAL A 117 -7.93 -20.61 -1.40
N ARG A 118 -9.26 -20.53 -1.29
CA ARG A 118 -10.20 -21.36 -2.07
C ARG A 118 -11.30 -20.51 -2.72
N GLY A 119 -10.97 -19.94 -3.88
CA GLY A 119 -11.90 -19.16 -4.71
C GLY A 119 -12.47 -17.93 -4.01
N THR A 120 -11.67 -17.28 -3.16
CA THR A 120 -12.17 -16.42 -2.08
C THR A 120 -11.71 -14.97 -2.16
N ALA A 121 -12.50 -14.09 -1.55
CA ALA A 121 -12.07 -12.80 -1.06
C ALA A 121 -12.13 -12.79 0.48
N PHE A 122 -11.09 -12.25 1.13
CA PHE A 122 -11.00 -12.17 2.58
C PHE A 122 -10.09 -11.02 3.02
N ASP A 123 -10.32 -10.54 4.23
CA ASP A 123 -9.39 -9.66 4.93
C ASP A 123 -8.54 -10.46 5.89
N PHE A 124 -7.30 -10.03 6.08
CA PHE A 124 -6.48 -10.58 7.15
C PHE A 124 -5.58 -9.52 7.77
N TYR A 125 -5.30 -9.74 9.04
CA TYR A 125 -4.45 -8.90 9.88
C TYR A 125 -3.33 -9.75 10.45
N VAL A 126 -2.12 -9.20 10.50
CA VAL A 126 -0.99 -9.78 11.21
C VAL A 126 -0.44 -8.75 12.20
N GLY A 127 -0.54 -9.06 13.49
CA GLY A 127 -0.04 -8.23 14.58
C GLY A 127 1.48 -8.26 14.71
N PRO A 128 2.08 -7.30 15.46
CA PRO A 128 3.52 -7.29 15.73
C PRO A 128 4.01 -8.54 16.47
N ASP A 129 3.13 -9.17 17.25
CA ASP A 129 3.34 -10.44 17.96
C ASP A 129 3.11 -11.68 17.07
N GLY A 130 2.78 -11.48 15.79
CA GLY A 130 2.44 -12.53 14.85
C GLY A 130 1.00 -13.04 14.95
N THR A 131 0.18 -12.51 15.87
CA THR A 131 -1.25 -12.86 15.95
C THR A 131 -1.92 -12.55 14.62
N THR A 132 -2.55 -13.56 14.03
CA THR A 132 -3.19 -13.46 12.71
C THR A 132 -4.70 -13.58 12.85
N ALA A 133 -5.44 -12.62 12.31
CA ALA A 133 -6.88 -12.76 12.09
C ALA A 133 -7.17 -12.91 10.60
N VAL A 134 -8.10 -13.80 10.25
CA VAL A 134 -8.60 -13.96 8.88
C VAL A 134 -10.12 -13.84 8.91
N VAL A 135 -10.68 -12.97 8.07
CA VAL A 135 -12.13 -12.74 7.95
C VAL A 135 -12.58 -12.99 6.52
N LEU A 136 -13.43 -13.99 6.34
CA LEU A 136 -13.93 -14.39 5.03
C LEU A 136 -15.01 -13.43 4.51
N LEU A 137 -14.87 -12.94 3.28
CA LEU A 137 -15.86 -12.07 2.63
C LEU A 137 -16.71 -12.82 1.59
N ASN A 138 -16.11 -13.76 0.88
CA ASN A 138 -16.76 -14.59 -0.15
C ASN A 138 -15.95 -15.86 -0.41
N GLY A 139 -16.60 -16.96 -0.81
CA GLY A 139 -15.93 -18.23 -1.11
C GLY A 139 -15.57 -19.03 0.14
N ALA A 140 -14.40 -19.67 0.18
CA ALA A 140 -13.90 -20.38 1.35
C ALA A 140 -12.40 -20.14 1.57
N ALA A 141 -11.96 -20.24 2.82
CA ALA A 141 -10.55 -20.20 3.18
C ALA A 141 -10.22 -21.29 4.20
N ARG A 142 -8.96 -21.70 4.25
CA ARG A 142 -8.46 -22.60 5.31
C ARG A 142 -7.26 -21.99 5.98
N PHE A 143 -7.33 -21.80 7.29
CA PHE A 143 -6.17 -21.44 8.09
C PHE A 143 -5.58 -22.71 8.71
N CYS A 144 -4.26 -22.86 8.67
CA CYS A 144 -3.54 -23.93 9.35
C CYS A 144 -2.32 -23.38 10.07
N GLY A 145 -2.21 -23.65 11.36
CA GLY A 145 -1.06 -23.31 12.18
C GLY A 145 -0.66 -24.48 13.08
N PRO A 146 0.22 -24.25 14.07
CA PRO A 146 0.66 -25.30 14.99
C PRO A 146 -0.49 -25.98 15.75
N GLY A 147 -1.56 -25.25 16.05
CA GLY A 147 -2.78 -25.77 16.71
C GLY A 147 -3.76 -26.50 15.79
N GLY A 148 -3.35 -26.85 14.56
CA GLY A 148 -4.19 -27.52 13.58
C GLY A 148 -4.83 -26.57 12.57
N CYS A 149 -5.94 -27.00 11.97
CA CYS A 149 -6.59 -26.28 10.87
C CYS A 149 -8.04 -25.90 11.19
N ARG A 150 -8.46 -24.74 10.66
CA ARG A 150 -9.83 -24.24 10.68
C ARG A 150 -10.27 -23.85 9.28
N GLN A 151 -11.49 -24.22 8.93
CA GLN A 151 -12.13 -23.77 7.70
C GLN A 151 -12.97 -22.54 8.00
N LEU A 152 -12.92 -21.56 7.10
CA LEU A 152 -13.85 -20.45 7.03
C LEU A 152 -14.72 -20.73 5.80
N GLN A 153 -16.02 -20.89 6.00
CA GLN A 153 -16.95 -21.30 4.94
C GLN A 153 -18.12 -20.34 4.81
N GLN A 154 -18.49 -19.66 5.90
CA GLN A 154 -19.59 -18.70 5.91
C GLN A 154 -19.06 -17.29 5.76
N ARG A 155 -19.83 -16.46 5.06
CA ARG A 155 -19.52 -15.04 4.94
C ARG A 155 -19.43 -14.41 6.33
N CYS A 156 -18.33 -13.70 6.56
CA CYS A 156 -17.94 -13.07 7.82
C CYS A 156 -17.48 -14.03 8.92
N ASP A 157 -17.17 -15.28 8.60
CA ASP A 157 -16.37 -16.13 9.49
C ASP A 157 -15.03 -15.46 9.78
N CYS A 158 -14.60 -15.57 11.03
CA CYS A 158 -13.34 -15.09 11.54
C CYS A 158 -12.65 -16.18 12.34
N VAL A 159 -11.34 -16.30 12.14
CA VAL A 159 -10.44 -17.10 12.97
C VAL A 159 -9.30 -16.20 13.43
N VAL A 160 -8.96 -16.27 14.71
CA VAL A 160 -7.75 -15.68 15.28
C VAL A 160 -6.80 -16.79 15.67
N ALA A 161 -5.57 -16.72 15.19
CA ALA A 161 -4.51 -17.67 15.46
C ALA A 161 -3.26 -16.95 15.97
N LYS A 162 -2.54 -17.58 16.89
CA LYS A 162 -1.28 -17.09 17.44
C LYS A 162 -0.12 -18.02 17.07
N PRO A 163 1.12 -17.53 17.00
CA PRO A 163 2.29 -18.38 16.72
C PRO A 163 2.50 -19.52 17.72
N ASN A 164 2.02 -19.38 18.96
CA ASN A 164 2.09 -20.41 19.99
C ASN A 164 1.08 -21.57 19.78
N GLY A 165 0.32 -21.57 18.68
CA GLY A 165 -0.67 -22.60 18.37
C GLY A 165 -2.07 -22.31 18.88
N ASN A 166 -2.28 -21.31 19.74
CA ASN A 166 -3.62 -20.93 20.18
C ASN A 166 -4.45 -20.44 18.98
N MET A 167 -5.59 -21.07 18.74
CA MET A 167 -6.45 -20.77 17.61
C MET A 167 -7.92 -20.83 18.00
N SER A 168 -8.68 -19.78 17.69
CA SER A 168 -10.12 -19.73 17.94
C SER A 168 -10.87 -20.73 17.06
N ALA A 169 -12.11 -21.07 17.46
CA ALA A 169 -13.07 -21.60 16.51
C ALA A 169 -13.38 -20.55 15.44
N ALA A 170 -13.86 -21.00 14.27
CA ALA A 170 -14.44 -20.11 13.28
C ALA A 170 -15.76 -19.57 13.85
N ARG A 171 -15.88 -18.25 13.92
CA ARG A 171 -17.07 -17.56 14.42
C ARG A 171 -17.33 -16.31 13.60
N ARG A 172 -18.56 -15.82 13.58
CA ARG A 172 -18.85 -14.54 12.93
C ARG A 172 -18.01 -13.42 13.55
N VAL A 173 -17.43 -12.57 12.70
CA VAL A 173 -16.70 -11.38 13.13
C VAL A 173 -17.68 -10.35 13.72
N ASP A 174 -17.24 -9.70 14.78
CA ASP A 174 -17.93 -8.60 15.46
C ASP A 174 -16.89 -7.62 16.05
N PRO A 175 -17.29 -6.39 16.44
CA PRO A 175 -16.35 -5.36 16.90
C PRO A 175 -15.41 -5.78 18.04
N SER A 176 -15.80 -6.69 18.93
CA SER A 176 -14.96 -7.18 20.05
C SER A 176 -13.68 -7.88 19.59
N ILE A 177 -13.61 -8.27 18.30
CA ILE A 177 -12.40 -8.83 17.71
C ILE A 177 -11.23 -7.84 17.77
N LEU A 178 -11.50 -6.53 17.71
CA LEU A 178 -10.44 -5.52 17.74
C LEU A 178 -9.76 -5.47 19.12
N ASP A 179 -10.54 -5.69 20.19
CA ASP A 179 -10.03 -5.82 21.55
C ASP A 179 -9.23 -7.13 21.70
N THR A 180 -9.73 -8.23 21.12
CA THR A 180 -9.02 -9.52 21.07
C THR A 180 -7.66 -9.40 20.38
N LEU A 181 -7.57 -8.56 19.35
CA LEU A 181 -6.36 -8.29 18.59
C LEU A 181 -5.47 -7.23 19.22
N GLY A 182 -5.92 -6.57 20.30
CA GLY A 182 -5.20 -5.48 20.95
C GLY A 182 -4.92 -4.29 20.02
N ASN A 183 -5.70 -4.14 18.94
CA ASN A 183 -5.45 -3.12 17.93
C ASN A 183 -6.76 -2.64 17.27
N PRO A 184 -7.21 -1.41 17.56
CA PRO A 184 -8.42 -0.84 16.96
C PRO A 184 -8.28 -0.59 15.45
N ARG A 185 -7.05 -0.70 14.92
CA ARG A 185 -6.71 -0.55 13.50
C ARG A 185 -6.46 -1.91 12.81
N ALA A 186 -6.84 -3.04 13.39
CA ALA A 186 -6.53 -4.35 12.80
C ALA A 186 -7.28 -4.63 11.47
N LEU A 187 -8.53 -4.19 11.33
CA LEU A 187 -9.40 -4.58 10.20
C LEU A 187 -10.01 -3.37 9.46
N PRO A 188 -9.18 -2.45 8.92
CA PRO A 188 -9.61 -1.17 8.36
C PRO A 188 -10.62 -1.26 7.22
N PHE A 189 -10.52 -2.31 6.41
CA PHE A 189 -11.35 -2.49 5.23
C PHE A 189 -12.74 -3.06 5.57
N LEU A 190 -12.89 -3.63 6.77
CA LEU A 190 -14.19 -4.03 7.34
C LEU A 190 -14.80 -2.90 8.15
N SER A 191 -13.98 -2.18 8.92
CA SER A 191 -14.44 -1.09 9.78
C SER A 191 -14.72 0.21 9.04
N GLY A 192 -14.23 0.34 7.80
CA GLY A 192 -14.41 1.51 6.94
C GLY A 192 -13.37 2.61 7.18
N ASN A 193 -12.39 2.40 8.07
CA ASN A 193 -11.35 3.37 8.36
C ASN A 193 -10.35 3.57 7.21
N GLN A 194 -10.22 2.59 6.32
CA GLN A 194 -9.42 2.72 5.10
C GLN A 194 -10.26 2.27 3.90
N ARG A 195 -10.63 3.22 3.05
CA ARG A 195 -11.41 2.95 1.83
C ARG A 195 -10.51 2.49 0.69
N LEU A 196 -10.83 1.31 0.16
CA LEU A 196 -10.28 0.77 -1.07
C LEU A 196 -10.99 1.35 -2.29
N SER A 197 -10.39 1.21 -3.47
CA SER A 197 -10.91 1.76 -4.72
C SER A 197 -11.27 0.63 -5.69
N GLY A 198 -12.15 0.90 -6.66
CA GLY A 198 -12.48 -0.06 -7.71
C GLY A 198 -13.07 -1.38 -7.19
N GLY A 199 -12.88 -2.46 -7.96
CA GLY A 199 -13.52 -3.76 -7.69
C GLY A 199 -13.19 -4.40 -6.35
N ILE A 200 -12.02 -4.12 -5.76
CA ILE A 200 -11.63 -4.64 -4.43
C ILE A 200 -12.35 -3.90 -3.28
N GLY A 201 -12.75 -2.64 -3.51
CA GLY A 201 -13.54 -1.85 -2.55
C GLY A 201 -15.04 -2.16 -2.56
N MET A 202 -15.55 -2.67 -3.68
CA MET A 202 -16.96 -3.06 -3.81
C MET A 202 -17.28 -4.41 -3.16
N ILE A 203 -16.25 -5.18 -2.76
CA ILE A 203 -16.44 -6.41 -1.98
C ILE A 203 -16.91 -6.00 -0.58
N GLY A 204 -18.21 -6.16 -0.37
CA GLY A 204 -18.90 -5.67 0.83
C GLY A 204 -18.28 -6.18 2.14
N GLY A 205 -18.39 -5.38 3.19
CA GLY A 205 -17.83 -5.69 4.51
C GLY A 205 -18.71 -6.60 5.37
N CYS A 206 -18.29 -6.75 6.63
CA CYS A 206 -18.94 -7.60 7.63
C CYS A 206 -19.69 -6.82 8.72
N ASN A 207 -20.22 -5.63 8.39
CA ASN A 207 -20.88 -4.73 9.34
C ASN A 207 -20.03 -4.44 10.60
N MET A 208 -18.71 -4.34 10.40
CA MET A 208 -17.71 -4.04 11.43
C MET A 208 -17.52 -2.54 11.64
N ALA A 209 -18.48 -1.72 11.17
CA ALA A 209 -18.38 -0.27 11.21
C ALA A 209 -18.01 0.15 12.63
N SER A 210 -16.78 0.63 12.79
CA SER A 210 -16.33 1.14 14.07
C SER A 210 -16.96 2.52 14.21
N ALA A 211 -17.67 2.75 15.32
CA ALA A 211 -17.90 4.10 15.80
C ALA A 211 -16.54 4.68 16.23
N ALA A 212 -15.65 4.97 15.28
CA ALA A 212 -14.45 5.71 15.59
C ALA A 212 -14.89 7.12 16.00
N PRO A 213 -14.34 7.71 17.09
CA PRO A 213 -14.61 9.09 17.40
C PRO A 213 -14.11 9.91 16.21
N GLU A 214 -15.04 10.65 15.62
CA GLU A 214 -14.77 11.77 14.75
C GLU A 214 -13.62 12.56 15.39
N ARG A 215 -12.50 12.75 14.67
CA ARG A 215 -11.44 13.65 15.16
C ARG A 215 -12.10 15.00 15.41
N LYS A 216 -12.35 15.35 16.67
CA LYS A 216 -12.91 16.66 17.08
C LYS A 216 -12.07 17.85 16.59
N ASP A 217 -10.87 17.60 16.08
CA ASP A 217 -9.94 18.61 15.57
C ASP A 217 -10.07 18.89 14.06
N ARG A 218 -10.96 18.21 13.33
CA ARG A 218 -11.28 18.64 11.96
C ARG A 218 -12.35 19.73 12.02
N LYS A 219 -11.89 20.98 12.08
CA LYS A 219 -12.73 22.13 11.69
C LYS A 219 -13.36 21.80 10.32
N PRO A 220 -14.69 21.90 10.16
CA PRO A 220 -15.32 21.70 8.87
C PRO A 220 -14.62 22.56 7.81
N PRO A 221 -14.39 22.06 6.58
CA PRO A 221 -13.99 22.94 5.51
C PRO A 221 -15.03 24.08 5.43
N PRO A 222 -14.59 25.35 5.30
CA PRO A 222 -15.53 26.44 5.15
C PRO A 222 -16.48 26.11 3.99
N PRO A 223 -17.78 26.40 4.13
CA PRO A 223 -18.75 26.11 3.08
C PRO A 223 -18.23 26.72 1.78
N ALA A 224 -18.23 25.93 0.71
CA ALA A 224 -17.90 26.41 -0.62
C ALA A 224 -18.78 27.64 -0.88
N ILE A 225 -18.14 28.77 -1.18
CA ILE A 225 -18.82 29.97 -1.64
C ILE A 225 -19.59 29.53 -2.89
N ALA A 226 -20.92 29.56 -2.80
CA ALA A 226 -21.77 29.26 -3.95
C ALA A 226 -21.35 30.17 -5.11
N PRO A 227 -21.22 29.66 -6.34
CA PRO A 227 -20.99 30.52 -7.49
C PRO A 227 -22.09 31.59 -7.52
N VAL A 228 -21.68 32.86 -7.58
CA VAL A 228 -22.61 33.98 -7.78
C VAL A 228 -23.45 33.64 -9.03
N PRO A 229 -24.79 33.64 -8.95
CA PRO A 229 -25.62 33.42 -10.12
C PRO A 229 -25.28 34.47 -11.17
N GLN A 230 -24.74 34.04 -12.32
CA GLN A 230 -24.63 34.90 -13.49
C GLN A 230 -26.04 35.35 -13.85
N ARG A 231 -26.27 36.66 -13.79
CA ARG A 231 -27.52 37.29 -14.22
C ARG A 231 -27.64 37.02 -15.72
N GLN A 232 -28.59 36.18 -16.11
CA GLN A 232 -28.90 35.92 -17.51
C GLN A 232 -29.49 37.20 -18.10
N ASP A 233 -28.93 37.67 -19.21
CA ASP A 233 -29.50 38.80 -19.97
C ASP A 233 -30.92 38.45 -20.45
N PRO A 234 -31.86 39.41 -20.49
CA PRO A 234 -33.23 39.15 -20.89
C PRO A 234 -33.31 38.65 -22.35
N PRO A 235 -34.17 37.67 -22.66
CA PRO A 235 -34.34 37.17 -24.02
C PRO A 235 -34.90 38.26 -24.93
N GLN A 236 -34.22 38.48 -26.06
CA GLN A 236 -34.71 39.34 -27.15
C GLN A 236 -36.08 38.84 -27.64
N ARG A 237 -37.06 39.74 -27.62
CA ARG A 237 -38.44 39.51 -28.07
C ARG A 237 -38.43 39.14 -29.57
N ARG A 238 -38.88 37.93 -29.89
CA ARG A 238 -39.21 37.52 -31.26
C ARG A 238 -40.33 38.41 -31.78
N ALA A 239 -40.12 39.03 -32.94
CA ALA A 239 -41.17 39.73 -33.69
C ALA A 239 -42.18 38.71 -34.23
N GLU A 240 -43.47 39.04 -34.13
CA GLU A 240 -44.61 38.23 -34.60
C GLU A 240 -44.68 38.17 -36.14
N PRO A 241 -45.24 37.11 -36.73
CA PRO A 241 -45.41 36.98 -38.17
C PRO A 241 -46.65 37.76 -38.65
N GLN A 242 -46.46 38.76 -39.52
CA GLN A 242 -47.55 39.45 -40.21
C GLN A 242 -47.92 38.76 -41.52
N LYS A 243 -49.24 38.62 -41.73
CA LYS A 243 -49.90 38.03 -42.90
C LYS A 243 -49.74 38.88 -44.16
N GLU A 244 -49.65 38.18 -45.28
CA GLU A 244 -49.44 38.63 -46.66
C GLU A 244 -50.66 39.35 -47.28
N ARG A 245 -50.40 40.36 -48.14
CA ARG A 245 -51.25 40.87 -49.26
C ARG A 245 -50.42 41.85 -50.15
N PRO A 246 -50.76 42.08 -51.43
CA PRO A 246 -49.90 41.68 -52.55
C PRO A 246 -49.35 42.81 -53.45
N ASN A 247 -48.22 42.49 -54.11
CA ASN A 247 -47.59 42.97 -55.36
C ASN A 247 -47.77 44.42 -55.87
N LYS A 248 -46.62 45.10 -56.12
CA LYS A 248 -46.24 45.67 -57.44
C LYS A 248 -44.72 45.96 -57.54
N PRO A 249 -44.12 45.99 -58.75
CA PRO A 249 -42.70 45.71 -58.97
C PRO A 249 -41.81 46.93 -59.30
N ASP A 250 -40.51 46.70 -59.03
CA ASP A 250 -39.24 47.28 -59.52
C ASP A 250 -39.16 48.69 -60.14
N MET A 251 -38.23 49.48 -59.60
CA MET A 251 -37.34 50.33 -60.41
C MET A 251 -35.96 50.50 -59.71
N PRO A 252 -34.84 50.46 -60.47
CA PRO A 252 -33.49 50.62 -59.95
C PRO A 252 -33.19 52.12 -59.74
N HIS A 253 -32.01 52.51 -59.22
CA HIS A 253 -31.18 53.61 -59.75
C HIS A 253 -30.04 54.02 -58.79
N HIS A 254 -28.83 54.03 -59.39
CA HIS A 254 -27.75 55.03 -59.28
C HIS A 254 -27.05 55.26 -57.94
N ALA A 255 -25.76 54.93 -57.82
CA ALA A 255 -24.56 55.57 -58.41
C ALA A 255 -24.02 56.75 -57.57
N ASN A 256 -23.05 56.41 -56.71
CA ASN A 256 -21.71 57.01 -56.63
C ASN A 256 -21.59 58.50 -56.17
N PRO A 257 -20.38 59.08 -56.05
CA PRO A 257 -19.61 59.16 -54.79
C PRO A 257 -19.14 60.60 -54.48
N HIS A 258 -18.83 61.00 -53.23
CA HIS A 258 -18.10 62.27 -53.03
C HIS A 258 -17.16 62.32 -51.80
N HIS A 259 -15.87 62.43 -52.13
CA HIS A 259 -14.87 63.44 -51.73
C HIS A 259 -14.13 63.39 -50.39
N ASP A 260 -12.86 62.97 -50.49
CA ASP A 260 -11.61 63.75 -50.34
C ASP A 260 -11.62 65.06 -49.53
N ARG A 261 -10.69 65.16 -48.56
CA ARG A 261 -9.60 66.17 -48.54
C ARG A 261 -8.53 65.89 -47.47
N PRO A 262 -7.30 66.44 -47.62
CA PRO A 262 -6.05 65.77 -47.27
C PRO A 262 -5.25 66.43 -46.14
N HIS A 263 -4.20 65.72 -45.73
CA HIS A 263 -3.17 66.07 -44.77
C HIS A 263 -2.36 67.34 -45.11
N HIS A 264 -1.93 68.06 -44.07
CA HIS A 264 -0.85 69.04 -44.11
C HIS A 264 0.17 68.77 -42.99
N ASP A 265 1.41 69.14 -43.29
CA ASP A 265 2.70 68.69 -42.74
C ASP A 265 3.31 69.49 -41.57
N ARG A 266 4.09 68.77 -40.71
CA ARG A 266 5.44 69.05 -40.12
C ARG A 266 5.69 70.25 -39.15
N PRO A 267 6.86 70.37 -38.43
CA PRO A 267 8.08 69.51 -38.35
C PRO A 267 8.70 69.24 -36.94
N ASP A 268 9.57 68.20 -36.86
CA ASP A 268 10.93 68.03 -36.24
C ASP A 268 11.33 68.71 -34.88
N HIS A 269 12.20 68.22 -33.97
CA HIS A 269 13.38 67.32 -33.97
C HIS A 269 13.77 66.91 -32.51
N ASP A 270 14.71 65.95 -32.41
CA ASP A 270 15.82 65.79 -31.42
C ASP A 270 15.85 64.63 -30.38
N LYS A 271 16.71 63.64 -30.73
CA LYS A 271 17.89 63.11 -29.99
C LYS A 271 17.81 61.85 -29.07
N PRO A 272 18.95 61.14 -28.85
CA PRO A 272 19.05 59.70 -29.14
C PRO A 272 19.61 58.80 -28.01
N ASP A 273 19.69 57.49 -28.32
CA ASP A 273 20.61 56.41 -27.90
C ASP A 273 21.08 56.24 -26.43
N HIS A 274 20.96 55.02 -25.86
CA HIS A 274 22.06 54.04 -25.77
C HIS A 274 21.81 52.87 -24.77
N ASP A 275 22.70 51.90 -24.94
CA ASP A 275 22.77 50.50 -24.55
C ASP A 275 23.47 50.27 -23.19
N ARG A 276 23.36 49.03 -22.66
CA ARG A 276 24.26 48.32 -21.70
C ARG A 276 24.11 48.44 -20.17
N SER A 277 23.90 47.25 -19.58
CA SER A 277 24.73 46.55 -18.57
C SER A 277 25.48 47.34 -17.49
N HIS A 278 25.30 46.96 -16.22
CA HIS A 278 26.22 47.28 -15.13
C HIS A 278 26.76 46.05 -14.40
N HIS A 279 28.08 46.09 -14.20
CA HIS A 279 28.99 45.14 -13.59
C HIS A 279 29.22 45.37 -12.06
N ASP A 280 29.98 44.43 -11.51
CA ASP A 280 30.51 44.17 -10.15
C ASP A 280 31.23 45.26 -9.31
N ARG A 281 31.20 45.05 -7.97
CA ARG A 281 32.24 45.17 -6.88
C ARG A 281 32.86 46.56 -6.55
N PRO A 282 33.61 46.82 -5.42
CA PRO A 282 34.51 45.93 -4.62
C PRO A 282 34.72 46.20 -3.09
N ASP A 283 35.65 45.40 -2.48
CA ASP A 283 36.60 45.65 -1.36
C ASP A 283 36.42 45.14 0.12
N ARG A 284 37.58 44.67 0.63
CA ARG A 284 38.03 43.97 1.90
C ARG A 284 38.23 44.94 3.12
N PRO A 285 38.92 44.59 4.26
CA PRO A 285 39.05 43.37 5.12
C PRO A 285 38.83 43.65 6.65
N ASP A 286 38.83 42.63 7.55
CA ASP A 286 39.59 42.62 8.84
C ASP A 286 39.24 41.45 9.84
N LYS A 287 40.30 40.73 10.26
CA LYS A 287 40.76 40.30 11.62
C LYS A 287 39.94 39.46 12.65
N HIS A 288 40.62 38.39 13.16
CA HIS A 288 40.93 37.94 14.56
C HIS A 288 39.79 37.73 15.61
N ASP A 289 39.72 36.81 16.59
CA ASP A 289 40.55 35.79 17.31
C ASP A 289 39.58 34.71 17.91
N GLY A 290 39.93 33.45 18.20
CA GLY A 290 40.41 32.91 19.50
C GLY A 290 39.54 33.32 20.71
N HIS A 291 38.95 32.49 21.58
CA HIS A 291 39.44 31.29 22.30
C HIS A 291 38.30 30.60 23.10
N ASP A 292 38.62 29.40 23.59
CA ASP A 292 37.96 28.52 24.56
C ASP A 292 37.50 29.17 25.89
N ASP A 293 36.52 28.57 26.57
CA ASP A 293 36.70 27.86 27.87
C ASP A 293 35.44 27.77 28.75
N HIS A 294 35.33 26.59 29.41
CA HIS A 294 34.70 26.28 30.73
C HIS A 294 33.20 26.61 30.96
N ASP A 295 32.35 25.80 31.59
CA ASP A 295 32.51 25.13 32.88
C ASP A 295 31.48 24.00 33.10
N ARG A 296 31.93 22.97 33.81
CA ARG A 296 31.12 22.02 34.58
C ARG A 296 31.52 22.21 36.05
N PRO A 297 30.61 22.03 37.01
CA PRO A 297 30.96 21.23 38.20
C PRO A 297 29.87 20.14 38.41
N GLY A 298 30.15 18.87 38.68
CA GLY A 298 30.99 18.31 39.77
C GLY A 298 30.09 18.18 41.01
N HIS A 299 30.02 17.14 41.84
CA HIS A 299 30.58 15.78 42.04
C HIS A 299 29.67 15.18 43.17
N HIS A 300 29.52 13.87 43.38
CA HIS A 300 30.26 13.02 44.34
C HIS A 300 29.37 11.76 44.56
N ASP A 301 29.83 10.53 44.32
CA ASP A 301 30.49 9.60 45.27
C ASP A 301 29.47 8.55 45.80
N GLN A 302 29.76 7.27 46.06
CA GLN A 302 31.00 6.52 46.25
C GLN A 302 30.69 4.99 46.22
N HIS A 303 31.72 4.21 45.91
CA HIS A 303 32.09 2.85 46.36
C HIS A 303 31.07 1.69 46.42
N HIS A 304 31.41 0.55 45.80
CA HIS A 304 32.16 -0.54 46.45
C HIS A 304 32.71 -1.52 45.41
N GLY A 305 33.98 -1.90 45.57
CA GLY A 305 34.64 -2.94 44.79
C GLY A 305 34.51 -4.32 45.44
N ASN A 306 34.86 -5.35 44.67
CA ASN A 306 35.71 -6.43 45.13
C ASN A 306 36.23 -7.24 43.93
N ASP A 307 37.54 -7.22 43.77
CA ASP A 307 38.33 -8.29 43.16
C ASP A 307 38.34 -9.49 44.13
N GLN A 308 38.34 -10.71 43.59
CA GLN A 308 39.16 -11.81 44.10
C GLN A 308 39.23 -12.97 43.12
N ASP A 309 40.47 -13.29 42.76
CA ASP A 309 40.95 -14.51 42.12
C ASP A 309 40.60 -15.77 42.93
N HIS A 310 40.38 -16.91 42.24
CA HIS A 310 41.24 -18.10 42.38
C HIS A 310 40.71 -19.35 41.65
N GLN A 311 41.64 -19.96 40.91
CA GLN A 311 41.95 -21.40 40.86
C GLN A 311 41.02 -22.34 40.09
N GLY A 312 41.63 -23.01 39.11
CA GLY A 312 41.05 -24.11 38.38
C GLY A 312 41.03 -25.43 39.14
N HIS A 313 40.41 -26.42 38.53
CA HIS A 313 40.70 -27.83 38.73
C HIS A 313 40.26 -28.60 37.48
N ASP A 314 41.25 -29.18 36.80
CA ASP A 314 41.10 -30.39 36.00
C ASP A 314 40.47 -31.51 36.83
N ARG A 315 39.66 -32.36 36.17
CA ARG A 315 39.54 -33.79 36.49
C ARG A 315 38.80 -34.52 35.37
N ASP A 316 39.59 -35.28 34.61
CA ASP A 316 39.21 -36.52 33.97
C ASP A 316 38.54 -37.46 34.98
N HIS A 317 37.58 -38.28 34.54
CA HIS A 317 37.38 -39.64 35.06
C HIS A 317 36.67 -40.51 34.00
N ASP A 318 37.42 -41.49 33.52
CA ASP A 318 36.97 -42.72 32.90
C ASP A 318 36.02 -43.53 33.80
N GLY A 319 35.23 -44.42 33.20
CA GLY A 319 34.51 -45.44 33.95
C GLY A 319 33.46 -46.20 33.15
N ASP A 320 33.93 -47.22 32.43
CA ASP A 320 33.18 -48.29 31.79
C ASP A 320 32.01 -48.87 32.61
N ARG A 321 30.99 -49.39 31.91
CA ARG A 321 30.48 -50.76 32.14
C ARG A 321 29.51 -51.22 31.04
N ASP A 322 30.00 -52.19 30.29
CA ASP A 322 29.22 -53.19 29.57
C ASP A 322 28.22 -53.92 30.48
N HIS A 323 27.05 -54.27 29.92
CA HIS A 323 26.53 -55.64 30.04
C HIS A 323 25.49 -55.97 28.96
N ASP A 324 25.82 -57.05 28.25
CA ASP A 324 25.00 -57.86 27.36
C ASP A 324 23.64 -58.28 27.95
N ARG A 325 22.62 -58.42 27.08
CA ARG A 325 22.05 -59.73 26.69
C ARG A 325 20.77 -59.59 25.86
N ASP A 326 20.92 -59.97 24.59
CA ASP A 326 20.25 -61.11 23.93
C ASP A 326 18.74 -61.39 24.06
N ARG A 327 18.21 -61.69 22.85
CA ARG A 327 17.23 -62.72 22.46
C ARG A 327 15.77 -62.33 22.12
N HIS A 328 15.58 -62.19 20.80
CA HIS A 328 14.73 -63.03 19.92
C HIS A 328 13.24 -63.25 20.23
N HIS A 329 12.37 -62.84 19.29
CA HIS A 329 11.50 -63.66 18.42
C HIS A 329 10.51 -62.72 17.68
N ASN A 330 10.61 -62.50 16.36
CA ASN A 330 10.20 -63.31 15.20
C ASN A 330 8.66 -63.39 14.92
N ARG A 331 8.33 -63.29 13.63
CA ARG A 331 7.03 -63.42 12.92
C ARG A 331 6.12 -62.18 12.95
N GLY A 332 5.65 -61.62 11.84
CA GLY A 332 5.49 -62.13 10.47
C GLY A 332 4.03 -61.94 10.05
N GLY A 333 3.76 -61.27 8.92
CA GLY A 333 2.40 -61.15 8.39
C GLY A 333 2.19 -60.02 7.39
N SER A 334 2.73 -60.17 6.19
CA SER A 334 2.21 -59.51 4.99
C SER A 334 1.28 -60.52 4.30
N PHE A 335 0.00 -60.20 4.09
CA PHE A 335 -0.75 -60.67 2.93
C PHE A 335 -1.90 -59.71 2.60
N ASN A 336 -1.93 -59.40 1.31
CA ASN A 336 -2.84 -58.57 0.56
C ASN A 336 -3.82 -59.50 -0.17
N HIS A 337 -5.12 -59.20 -0.25
CA HIS A 337 -6.02 -59.35 -1.42
C HIS A 337 -7.52 -59.32 -1.05
N ASN A 338 -8.22 -58.34 -1.63
CA ASN A 338 -9.45 -58.46 -2.41
C ASN A 338 -10.33 -59.72 -2.20
N ARG A 339 -11.55 -59.53 -1.67
CA ARG A 339 -12.81 -59.58 -2.43
C ARG A 339 -13.99 -59.12 -1.58
#